data_AF-A0A8J5QXF3-F1
#
_entry.id   AF-A0A8J5QXF3-F1
#
_cell.length_a   1.000
_cell.length_b   1.000
_cell.length_c   1.000
_cell.angle_alpha   90.00
_cell.angle_beta   90.00
_cell.angle_gamma   90.00
#
_symmetry.space_group_name_H-M   'P 1'
#
loop_
_entity.id
_entity.type
_entity.pdbx_description
1 polymer ?
#
loop_
_entity_poly.entity_id
_entity_poly.type
_entity_poly.pdbx_seq_one_letter_code
_entity_poly.pdbx_strand_id
1 'polypeptide(L)'
;MDVFDTLYWRKTKYLLSAIGVWPFQPVSQRRIIGTLVYLIIQSIFICVFLKVAVAWGNLAETLYSIPILVYFSMIQVKITNCHLNIKKAKYLLLQVKKNWESNLEDSEFEILRNDARIHQMIMNVYYSGLICVATVYIILPLMSPILDIFIPLNETRERILPYPAEYFVDIQKHFFFFYPHGAIVTPIALTVLVGFDSLYAGFVQHASSMFTIIGRRLENLAEGNNTKKNLINRDNSLNSVITCVKMHRDILHLWKNITRIIFLYYSVSLFEIGERIRCLWYAMGQVTHLFFLSYVGQKLIDNSQRVNAS
;
A
#
# COMPACT_ATOMS: atom_id res chain seq x y z
N MET A 1 -10.27 9.54 -23.52
CA MET A 1 -9.15 8.76 -22.93
C MET A 1 -9.61 8.30 -21.56
N ASP A 2 -9.48 7.00 -21.22
CA ASP A 2 -9.94 6.50 -19.92
C ASP A 2 -9.11 7.15 -18.79
N VAL A 3 -9.77 7.59 -17.72
CA VAL A 3 -9.15 8.17 -16.52
C VAL A 3 -8.06 7.27 -15.96
N PHE A 4 -8.24 5.94 -16.05
CA PHE A 4 -7.26 4.99 -15.55
C PHE A 4 -6.00 4.83 -16.42
N ASP A 5 -6.02 5.38 -17.64
CA ASP A 5 -4.86 5.44 -18.53
C ASP A 5 -4.13 6.79 -18.45
N THR A 6 -4.70 7.76 -17.75
CA THR A 6 -4.01 9.02 -17.43
C THR A 6 -2.80 8.78 -16.55
N LEU A 7 -1.86 9.72 -16.57
CA LEU A 7 -0.66 9.67 -15.73
C LEU A 7 -1.02 9.34 -14.28
N TYR A 8 -2.10 9.93 -13.75
CA TYR A 8 -2.59 9.86 -12.37
C TYR A 8 -2.87 8.44 -11.85
N TRP A 9 -3.50 7.59 -12.65
CA TRP A 9 -3.96 6.27 -12.22
C TRP A 9 -3.23 5.11 -12.89
N ARG A 10 -2.49 5.38 -13.97
CA ARG A 10 -1.83 4.35 -14.78
C ARG A 10 -0.90 3.46 -13.95
N LYS A 11 -0.09 4.03 -13.06
CA LYS A 11 0.81 3.24 -12.18
C LYS A 11 0.02 2.34 -11.24
N THR A 12 -0.98 2.88 -10.55
CA THR A 12 -1.89 2.12 -9.67
C THR A 12 -2.56 0.97 -10.42
N LYS A 13 -3.09 1.24 -11.62
CA LYS A 13 -3.67 0.22 -12.50
C LYS A 13 -2.67 -0.89 -12.83
N TYR A 14 -1.45 -0.54 -13.22
CA TYR A 14 -0.41 -1.53 -13.54
C TYR A 14 -0.03 -2.38 -12.33
N LEU A 15 0.26 -1.77 -11.19
CA LEU A 15 0.63 -2.49 -9.96
C LEU A 15 -0.47 -3.46 -9.52
N LEU A 16 -1.73 -3.01 -9.50
CA LEU A 16 -2.87 -3.84 -9.10
C LEU A 16 -3.17 -4.94 -10.12
N SER A 17 -2.90 -4.72 -11.41
CA SER A 17 -3.07 -5.74 -12.45
C SER A 17 -1.99 -6.81 -12.34
N ALA A 18 -0.74 -6.41 -12.09
CA ALA A 18 0.40 -7.32 -11.91
C ALA A 18 0.22 -8.30 -10.75
N ILE A 19 -0.53 -7.92 -9.72
CA ILE A 19 -0.83 -8.78 -8.57
C ILE A 19 -2.22 -9.44 -8.65
N GLY A 20 -2.94 -9.28 -9.76
CA GLY A 20 -4.23 -9.95 -9.95
C GLY A 20 -5.35 -9.40 -9.06
N VAL A 21 -5.36 -8.10 -8.75
CA VAL A 21 -6.42 -7.47 -7.94
C VAL A 21 -7.07 -6.24 -8.59
N TRP A 22 -6.64 -5.83 -9.78
CA TRP A 22 -7.34 -4.79 -10.54
C TRP A 22 -8.78 -5.22 -10.88
N PRO A 23 -9.82 -4.42 -10.56
CA PRO A 23 -11.20 -4.88 -10.73
C PRO A 23 -11.70 -4.93 -12.18
N PHE A 24 -11.07 -4.19 -13.09
CA PHE A 24 -11.47 -4.11 -14.51
C PHE A 24 -10.71 -5.07 -15.43
N GLN A 25 -9.76 -5.85 -14.90
CA GLN A 25 -9.07 -6.88 -15.69
C GLN A 25 -9.97 -8.12 -15.89
N PRO A 26 -9.73 -8.94 -16.93
CA PRO A 26 -10.45 -10.18 -17.17
C PRO A 26 -10.47 -11.08 -15.93
N VAL A 27 -11.63 -11.69 -15.64
CA VAL A 27 -11.83 -12.48 -14.41
C VAL A 27 -10.89 -13.69 -14.36
N SER A 28 -10.61 -14.33 -15.49
CA SER A 28 -9.67 -15.45 -15.59
C SER A 28 -8.25 -15.02 -15.24
N GLN A 29 -7.73 -13.97 -15.89
CA GLN A 29 -6.41 -13.41 -15.61
C GLN A 29 -6.27 -13.00 -14.15
N ARG A 30 -7.28 -12.29 -13.61
CA ARG A 30 -7.31 -11.89 -12.21
C ARG A 30 -7.16 -13.07 -11.25
N ARG A 31 -7.92 -14.14 -11.49
CA ARG A 31 -7.90 -15.33 -10.62
C ARG A 31 -6.56 -16.05 -10.73
N ILE A 32 -6.05 -16.28 -11.94
CA ILE A 32 -4.77 -16.98 -12.15
C ILE A 32 -3.62 -16.22 -11.49
N ILE A 33 -3.47 -14.93 -11.81
CA ILE A 33 -2.39 -14.09 -11.28
C ILE A 33 -2.53 -13.94 -9.76
N GLY A 34 -3.73 -13.64 -9.27
CA GLY A 34 -3.98 -13.46 -7.84
C GLY A 34 -3.70 -14.73 -7.03
N THR A 35 -4.11 -15.90 -7.54
CA THR A 35 -3.81 -17.20 -6.90
C THR A 35 -2.31 -17.49 -6.90
N LEU A 36 -1.61 -17.25 -8.00
CA LEU A 36 -0.16 -17.45 -8.08
C LEU A 36 0.57 -16.57 -7.05
N VAL A 37 0.25 -15.27 -7.00
CA VAL A 37 0.85 -14.32 -6.06
C VAL A 37 0.56 -14.72 -4.61
N TYR A 38 -0.67 -15.14 -4.32
CA TYR A 38 -1.04 -15.62 -2.98
C TYR A 38 -0.23 -16.85 -2.57
N LEU A 39 -0.06 -17.84 -3.46
CA LEU A 39 0.73 -19.05 -3.18
C LEU A 39 2.21 -18.74 -2.93
N ILE A 40 2.81 -17.84 -3.72
CA ILE A 40 4.21 -17.41 -3.54
C ILE A 40 4.40 -16.69 -2.20
N ILE A 41 3.43 -15.89 -1.77
CA ILE A 41 3.49 -15.23 -0.45
C ILE A 41 3.22 -16.22 0.68
N GLN A 42 2.34 -17.20 0.45
CA GLN A 42 2.06 -18.26 1.42
C GLN A 42 3.28 -19.16 1.65
N SER A 43 4.08 -19.47 0.62
CA SER A 43 5.27 -20.32 0.77
C SER A 43 6.30 -19.70 1.71
N ILE A 44 6.62 -18.41 1.57
CA ILE A 44 7.55 -17.74 2.50
C ILE A 44 6.95 -17.60 3.89
N PHE A 45 5.65 -17.32 3.99
CA PHE A 45 4.96 -17.18 5.28
C PHE A 45 5.08 -18.46 6.10
N ILE A 46 4.90 -19.63 5.48
CA ILE A 46 5.05 -20.93 6.14
C ILE A 46 6.48 -21.10 6.66
N CYS A 47 7.51 -20.82 5.84
CA CYS A 47 8.90 -20.96 6.28
C CYS A 47 9.24 -20.03 7.45
N VAL A 48 8.73 -18.79 7.46
CA VAL A 48 8.93 -17.85 8.57
C VAL A 48 8.16 -18.28 9.82
N PHE A 49 6.94 -18.79 9.66
CA PHE A 49 6.15 -19.33 10.76
C PHE A 49 6.86 -20.52 11.43
N LEU A 50 7.39 -21.44 10.63
CA LEU A 50 8.18 -22.57 11.11
C LEU A 50 9.43 -22.09 11.86
N LYS A 51 10.10 -21.03 11.38
CA LYS A 51 11.25 -20.45 12.08
C LYS A 51 10.87 -19.92 13.47
N VAL A 52 9.73 -19.24 13.60
CA VAL A 52 9.20 -18.80 14.90
C VAL A 52 8.89 -19.98 15.81
N ALA A 53 8.29 -21.05 15.26
CA ALA A 53 7.96 -22.25 16.03
C ALA A 53 9.21 -23.00 16.53
N VAL A 54 10.26 -23.12 15.72
CA VAL A 54 11.52 -23.75 16.11
C VAL A 54 12.31 -22.88 17.09
N ALA A 55 12.27 -21.56 16.93
CA ALA A 55 12.90 -20.63 17.85
C ALA A 55 12.16 -20.49 19.19
N TRP A 56 10.99 -21.13 19.35
CA TRP A 56 10.14 -21.01 20.53
C TRP A 56 10.88 -21.47 21.79
N GLY A 57 11.19 -20.50 22.67
CA GLY A 57 12.02 -20.70 23.86
C GLY A 57 13.34 -19.92 23.83
N ASN A 58 13.82 -19.54 22.65
CA ASN A 58 14.89 -18.55 22.47
C ASN A 58 14.26 -17.17 22.19
N LEU A 59 14.21 -16.33 23.23
CA LEU A 59 13.59 -15.01 23.16
C LEU A 59 14.20 -14.14 22.05
N ALA A 60 15.52 -14.14 21.90
CA ALA A 60 16.20 -13.28 20.93
C ALA A 60 15.90 -13.68 19.48
N GLU A 61 15.96 -14.98 19.16
CA GLU A 61 15.63 -15.46 17.80
C GLU A 61 14.14 -15.35 17.48
N THR A 62 13.28 -15.57 18.48
CA THR A 62 11.84 -15.42 18.34
C THR A 62 11.50 -13.97 18.03
N LEU A 63 12.00 -13.02 18.82
CA LEU A 63 11.76 -11.59 18.61
C LEU A 63 12.22 -11.14 17.22
N TYR A 64 13.39 -11.58 16.75
CA TYR A 64 13.89 -11.27 15.40
C TYR A 64 12.99 -11.76 14.26
N SER A 65 12.25 -12.86 14.49
CA SER A 65 11.45 -13.51 13.45
C SER A 65 10.00 -12.97 13.40
N ILE A 66 9.48 -12.46 14.52
CA ILE A 66 8.09 -12.03 14.64
C ILE A 66 7.75 -10.85 13.70
N PRO A 67 8.52 -9.74 13.58
CA PRO A 67 8.15 -8.64 12.70
C PRO A 67 8.01 -9.07 11.24
N ILE A 68 8.88 -9.99 10.79
CA ILE A 68 8.81 -10.56 9.44
C ILE A 68 7.55 -11.41 9.27
N LEU A 69 7.18 -12.20 10.28
CA LEU A 69 5.92 -12.95 10.26
C LEU A 69 4.71 -12.00 10.18
N VAL A 70 4.70 -10.94 10.97
CA VAL A 70 3.62 -9.93 10.97
C VAL A 70 3.58 -9.18 9.63
N TYR A 71 4.74 -8.86 9.04
CA TYR A 71 4.82 -8.26 7.70
C TYR A 71 4.13 -9.14 6.65
N PHE A 72 4.49 -10.42 6.56
CA PHE A 72 3.85 -11.32 5.59
C PHE A 72 2.36 -11.55 5.90
N SER A 73 1.98 -11.60 7.18
CA SER A 73 0.57 -11.62 7.60
C SER A 73 -0.19 -10.39 7.09
N MET A 74 0.39 -9.19 7.21
CA MET A 74 -0.18 -7.95 6.69
C MET A 74 -0.39 -8.01 5.17
N ILE A 75 0.61 -8.49 4.42
CA ILE A 75 0.50 -8.63 2.97
C ILE A 75 -0.62 -9.61 2.60
N GLN A 76 -0.73 -10.75 3.27
CA GLN A 76 -1.81 -11.73 3.04
C GLN A 76 -3.19 -11.15 3.33
N VAL A 77 -3.34 -10.40 4.42
CA VAL A 77 -4.62 -9.77 4.75
C VAL A 77 -4.96 -8.68 3.75
N LYS A 78 -3.99 -7.88 3.28
CA LYS A 78 -4.22 -6.94 2.18
C LYS A 78 -4.81 -7.67 0.96
N ILE A 79 -4.11 -8.69 0.44
CA ILE A 79 -4.55 -9.48 -0.73
C ILE A 79 -5.97 -10.03 -0.53
N THR A 80 -6.18 -10.75 0.57
CA THR A 80 -7.47 -11.36 0.90
C THR A 80 -8.58 -10.30 0.96
N ASN A 81 -8.32 -9.17 1.63
CA ASN A 81 -9.29 -8.09 1.78
C ASN A 81 -9.69 -7.46 0.44
N CYS A 82 -8.76 -7.30 -0.52
CA CYS A 82 -9.12 -6.77 -1.84
C CYS A 82 -9.91 -7.79 -2.66
N HIS A 83 -9.57 -9.07 -2.59
CA HIS A 83 -10.35 -10.10 -3.27
C HIS A 83 -11.78 -10.17 -2.74
N LEU A 84 -11.96 -10.17 -1.42
CA LEU A 84 -13.29 -10.19 -0.79
C LEU A 84 -14.10 -8.93 -1.11
N ASN A 85 -13.45 -7.77 -1.15
CA ASN A 85 -14.11 -6.49 -1.37
C ASN A 85 -13.97 -5.94 -2.80
N ILE A 86 -13.63 -6.80 -3.78
CA ILE A 86 -13.32 -6.37 -5.16
C ILE A 86 -14.48 -5.60 -5.81
N LYS A 87 -15.72 -5.97 -5.49
CA LYS A 87 -16.93 -5.29 -5.99
C LYS A 87 -17.03 -3.86 -5.44
N LYS A 88 -16.71 -3.67 -4.16
CA LYS A 88 -16.71 -2.35 -3.52
C LYS A 88 -15.56 -1.48 -4.05
N ALA A 89 -14.36 -2.05 -4.21
CA ALA A 89 -13.24 -1.35 -4.86
C ALA A 89 -13.60 -0.92 -6.30
N LYS A 90 -14.25 -1.81 -7.07
CA LYS A 90 -14.76 -1.49 -8.42
C LYS A 90 -15.77 -0.34 -8.39
N TYR A 91 -16.72 -0.37 -7.45
CA TYR A 91 -17.72 0.68 -7.29
C TYR A 91 -17.06 2.04 -7.01
N LEU A 92 -16.10 2.11 -6.09
CA LEU A 92 -15.37 3.34 -5.80
C LEU A 92 -14.61 3.87 -7.02
N LEU A 93 -13.92 2.99 -7.77
CA LEU A 93 -13.26 3.38 -9.02
C LEU A 93 -14.26 3.92 -10.05
N LEU A 94 -15.45 3.32 -10.16
CA LEU A 94 -16.49 3.84 -11.05
C LEU A 94 -16.98 5.23 -10.64
N GLN A 95 -17.07 5.53 -9.33
CA GLN A 95 -17.38 6.89 -8.86
C GLN A 95 -16.27 7.88 -9.20
N VAL A 96 -14.99 7.48 -9.06
CA VAL A 96 -13.86 8.29 -9.51
C VAL A 96 -14.00 8.60 -11.00
N LYS A 97 -14.18 7.58 -11.84
CA LYS A 97 -14.33 7.74 -13.29
C LYS A 97 -15.49 8.67 -13.63
N LYS A 98 -16.66 8.46 -13.02
CA LYS A 98 -17.85 9.30 -13.21
C LYS A 98 -17.58 10.77 -12.90
N ASN A 99 -16.89 11.08 -11.79
CA ASN A 99 -16.61 12.46 -11.41
C ASN A 99 -15.61 13.12 -12.38
N TRP A 100 -14.62 12.38 -12.86
CA TRP A 100 -13.67 12.86 -13.86
C TRP A 100 -14.29 13.08 -15.24
N GLU A 101 -15.34 12.33 -15.58
CA GLU A 101 -16.11 12.47 -16.82
C GLU A 101 -17.27 13.48 -16.69
N SER A 102 -17.47 14.05 -15.49
CA SER A 102 -18.54 15.02 -15.26
C SER A 102 -18.17 16.41 -15.78
N ASN A 103 -19.18 17.25 -16.05
CA ASN A 103 -19.02 18.62 -16.49
C ASN A 103 -18.58 19.52 -15.31
N LEU A 104 -17.36 19.34 -14.83
CA LEU A 104 -16.71 20.24 -13.89
C LEU A 104 -16.30 21.53 -14.60
N GLU A 105 -16.35 22.65 -13.89
CA GLU A 105 -15.76 23.89 -14.39
C GLU A 105 -14.23 23.73 -14.50
N ASP A 106 -13.58 24.48 -15.38
CA ASP A 106 -12.12 24.37 -15.59
C ASP A 106 -11.33 24.58 -14.29
N SER A 107 -11.78 25.52 -13.45
CA SER A 107 -11.19 25.81 -12.14
C SER A 107 -11.33 24.64 -11.16
N GLU A 108 -12.42 23.88 -11.22
CA GLU A 108 -12.67 22.69 -10.40
C GLU A 108 -11.89 21.48 -10.91
N PHE A 109 -11.82 21.34 -12.23
CA PHE A 109 -11.01 20.31 -12.87
C PHE A 109 -9.52 20.51 -12.57
N GLU A 110 -9.06 21.76 -12.48
CA GLU A 110 -7.69 22.10 -12.09
C GLU A 110 -7.37 21.64 -10.66
N ILE A 111 -8.33 21.73 -9.72
CA ILE A 111 -8.17 21.20 -8.35
C ILE A 111 -7.88 19.69 -8.42
N LEU A 112 -8.73 18.92 -9.09
CA LEU A 112 -8.52 17.46 -9.25
C LEU A 112 -7.18 17.15 -9.88
N ARG A 113 -6.80 17.89 -10.92
CA ARG A 113 -5.58 17.67 -11.68
C ARG A 113 -4.33 17.97 -10.84
N ASN A 114 -4.34 19.09 -10.11
CA ASN A 114 -3.23 19.49 -9.27
C ASN A 114 -3.05 18.52 -8.10
N ASP A 115 -4.15 18.16 -7.43
CA ASP A 115 -4.14 17.17 -6.37
C ASP A 115 -3.65 15.80 -6.86
N ALA A 116 -4.11 15.34 -8.02
CA ALA A 116 -3.67 14.08 -8.59
C ALA A 116 -2.16 14.12 -8.95
N ARG A 117 -1.64 15.26 -9.43
CA ARG A 117 -0.21 15.45 -9.72
C ARG A 117 0.65 15.42 -8.46
N ILE A 118 0.26 16.13 -7.40
CA ILE A 118 0.95 16.12 -6.11
C ILE A 118 0.96 14.69 -5.55
N HIS A 119 -0.20 14.02 -5.57
CA HIS A 119 -0.32 12.65 -5.12
C HIS A 119 0.63 11.70 -5.85
N GLN A 120 0.73 11.81 -7.18
CA GLN A 120 1.69 11.04 -7.96
C GLN A 120 3.14 11.28 -7.54
N MET A 121 3.51 12.54 -7.30
CA MET A 121 4.86 12.87 -6.87
C MET A 121 5.19 12.21 -5.54
N ILE A 122 4.29 12.31 -4.56
CA ILE A 122 4.43 11.67 -3.24
C ILE A 122 4.53 10.14 -3.39
N MET A 123 3.65 9.53 -4.19
CA MET A 123 3.67 8.09 -4.46
C MET A 123 4.98 7.63 -5.13
N ASN A 124 5.54 8.43 -6.02
CA ASN A 124 6.80 8.11 -6.68
C ASN A 124 7.96 8.11 -5.68
N VAL A 125 8.04 9.13 -4.82
CA VAL A 125 9.06 9.21 -3.77
C VAL A 125 8.92 8.05 -2.78
N TYR A 126 7.70 7.78 -2.34
CA TYR A 126 7.37 6.66 -1.46
C TYR A 126 7.80 5.31 -2.08
N TYR A 127 7.41 5.06 -3.34
CA TYR A 127 7.78 3.85 -4.07
C TYR A 127 9.30 3.72 -4.24
N SER A 128 9.99 4.79 -4.63
CA SER A 128 11.45 4.77 -4.77
C SER A 128 12.14 4.45 -3.45
N GLY A 129 11.68 5.05 -2.34
CA GLY A 129 12.26 4.80 -1.02
C GLY A 129 12.13 3.33 -0.61
N LEU A 130 10.96 2.74 -0.81
CA LEU A 130 10.75 1.33 -0.49
C LEU A 130 11.52 0.37 -1.39
N ILE A 131 11.66 0.66 -2.69
CA ILE A 131 12.52 -0.14 -3.58
C ILE A 131 13.97 -0.08 -3.11
N CYS A 132 14.48 1.10 -2.74
CA CYS A 132 15.84 1.24 -2.23
C CYS A 132 16.05 0.36 -0.99
N VAL A 133 15.14 0.44 -0.01
CA VAL A 133 15.20 -0.39 1.21
C VAL A 133 15.14 -1.88 0.87
N ALA A 134 14.22 -2.29 0.00
CA ALA A 134 14.09 -3.69 -0.41
C ALA A 134 15.33 -4.21 -1.16
N THR A 135 15.94 -3.36 -2.00
CA THR A 135 17.16 -3.70 -2.75
C THR A 135 18.33 -3.91 -1.80
N VAL A 136 18.53 -3.00 -0.85
CA VAL A 136 19.56 -3.15 0.20
C VAL A 136 19.33 -4.43 0.99
N TYR A 137 18.08 -4.73 1.35
CA TYR A 137 17.71 -5.92 2.11
C TYR A 137 18.06 -7.23 1.38
N ILE A 138 17.86 -7.28 0.05
CA ILE A 138 18.20 -8.43 -0.79
C ILE A 138 19.72 -8.56 -0.98
N ILE A 139 20.42 -7.43 -1.21
CA ILE A 139 21.87 -7.43 -1.50
C ILE A 139 22.70 -7.75 -0.26
N LEU A 140 22.30 -7.30 0.92
CA LEU A 140 23.10 -7.44 2.15
C LEU A 140 23.47 -8.90 2.49
N PRO A 141 22.58 -9.90 2.39
CA PRO A 141 22.93 -11.33 2.42
C PRO A 141 23.99 -11.81 1.43
N LEU A 142 24.07 -11.21 0.23
CA LEU A 142 25.03 -11.59 -0.81
C LEU A 142 26.43 -11.04 -0.55
N MET A 143 26.59 -10.15 0.44
CA MET A 143 27.91 -9.61 0.77
C MET A 143 28.87 -10.71 1.23
N SER A 144 28.43 -11.70 1.99
CA SER A 144 29.28 -12.84 2.40
C SER A 144 29.87 -13.59 1.19
N PRO A 145 29.06 -14.13 0.25
CA PRO A 145 29.61 -14.83 -0.91
C PRO A 145 30.38 -13.93 -1.87
N ILE A 146 30.04 -12.64 -1.99
CA ILE A 146 30.81 -11.68 -2.79
C ILE A 146 32.22 -11.52 -2.19
N LEU A 147 32.31 -11.32 -0.87
CA LEU A 147 33.59 -11.17 -0.18
C LEU A 147 34.42 -12.45 -0.26
N ASP A 148 33.83 -13.65 -0.32
CA ASP A 148 34.57 -14.90 -0.49
C ASP A 148 35.31 -14.95 -1.85
N ILE A 149 34.82 -14.24 -2.87
CA ILE A 149 35.46 -14.15 -4.19
C ILE A 149 36.62 -13.14 -4.17
N PHE A 150 36.41 -11.96 -3.57
CA PHE A 150 37.38 -10.86 -3.61
C PHE A 150 38.42 -10.91 -2.49
N ILE A 151 38.03 -11.37 -1.31
CA ILE A 151 38.85 -11.44 -0.09
C ILE A 151 38.58 -12.80 0.57
N PRO A 152 39.08 -13.90 -0.01
CA PRO A 152 38.85 -15.24 0.52
C PRO A 152 39.45 -15.38 1.93
N LEU A 153 38.72 -16.04 2.83
CA LEU A 153 39.20 -16.45 4.13
C LEU A 153 39.49 -17.95 4.10
N ASN A 154 40.31 -18.44 5.04
CA ASN A 154 40.56 -19.88 5.21
C ASN A 154 39.29 -20.66 5.61
N GLU A 155 38.31 -19.96 6.19
CA GLU A 155 37.00 -20.50 6.57
C GLU A 155 35.90 -19.81 5.77
N THR A 156 34.80 -20.53 5.50
CA THR A 156 33.66 -19.96 4.77
C THR A 156 32.89 -19.00 5.67
N ARG A 157 32.63 -17.78 5.20
CA ARG A 157 31.81 -16.81 5.93
C ARG A 157 30.39 -17.34 6.14
N GLU A 158 29.80 -17.03 7.30
CA GLU A 158 28.42 -17.37 7.58
C GLU A 158 27.48 -16.73 6.55
N ARG A 159 26.58 -17.55 6.00
CA ARG A 159 25.57 -17.15 5.03
C ARG A 159 24.22 -17.05 5.71
N ILE A 160 23.56 -15.91 5.53
CA ILE A 160 22.28 -15.60 6.18
C ILE A 160 21.27 -15.29 5.09
N LEU A 161 20.10 -15.91 5.12
CA LEU A 161 19.03 -15.64 4.16
C LEU A 161 18.47 -14.21 4.31
N PRO A 162 17.72 -13.70 3.30
CA PRO A 162 17.06 -12.41 3.41
C PRO A 162 16.11 -12.37 4.61
N TYR A 163 15.33 -13.43 4.79
CA TYR A 163 14.36 -13.57 5.88
C TYR A 163 14.77 -14.69 6.86
N PRO A 164 14.46 -14.57 8.16
CA PRO A 164 14.56 -15.68 9.09
C PRO A 164 13.49 -16.72 8.73
N ALA A 165 13.91 -17.74 7.98
CA ALA A 165 13.05 -18.76 7.42
C ALA A 165 13.65 -20.14 7.66
N GLU A 166 12.81 -21.09 8.04
CA GLU A 166 13.20 -22.47 8.34
C GLU A 166 12.84 -23.38 7.16
N TYR A 167 13.84 -24.11 6.66
CA TYR A 167 13.70 -25.07 5.55
C TYR A 167 14.03 -26.51 5.98
N PHE A 168 14.39 -26.73 7.26
CA PHE A 168 14.80 -28.03 7.80
C PHE A 168 15.98 -28.69 7.07
N VAL A 169 16.85 -27.85 6.50
CA VAL A 169 18.07 -28.25 5.80
C VAL A 169 19.20 -27.29 6.15
N ASP A 170 20.44 -27.75 5.97
CA ASP A 170 21.62 -26.91 6.20
C ASP A 170 21.69 -25.76 5.17
N ILE A 171 21.39 -24.56 5.66
CA ILE A 171 21.40 -23.31 4.90
C ILE A 171 22.82 -22.95 4.45
N GLN A 172 23.86 -23.25 5.23
CA GLN A 172 25.24 -22.89 4.88
C GLN A 172 25.68 -23.63 3.61
N LYS A 173 25.33 -24.92 3.53
CA LYS A 173 25.62 -25.78 2.38
C LYS A 173 24.76 -25.47 1.15
N HIS A 174 23.48 -25.14 1.35
CA HIS A 174 22.51 -24.98 0.25
C HIS A 174 22.05 -23.53 0.01
N PHE A 175 22.82 -22.56 0.48
CA PHE A 175 22.44 -21.14 0.46
C PHE A 175 21.91 -20.65 -0.90
N PHE A 176 22.64 -20.91 -1.99
CA PHE A 176 22.26 -20.43 -3.33
C PHE A 176 20.98 -21.06 -3.89
N PHE A 177 20.53 -22.18 -3.31
CA PHE A 177 19.26 -22.81 -3.67
C PHE A 177 18.07 -22.13 -2.98
N PHE A 178 18.21 -21.74 -1.71
CA PHE A 178 17.12 -21.16 -0.91
C PHE A 178 17.06 -19.63 -0.92
N TYR A 179 18.20 -18.97 -1.12
CA TYR A 179 18.27 -17.51 -1.23
C TYR A 179 17.31 -16.92 -2.29
N PRO A 180 17.22 -17.50 -3.52
CA PRO A 180 16.31 -16.99 -4.54
C PRO A 180 14.85 -16.94 -4.11
N HIS A 181 14.38 -17.86 -3.26
CA HIS A 181 13.00 -17.85 -2.77
C HIS A 181 12.69 -16.53 -2.04
N GLY A 182 13.53 -16.12 -1.08
CA GLY A 182 13.40 -14.83 -0.41
C GLY A 182 13.56 -13.65 -1.37
N ALA A 183 14.56 -13.69 -2.25
CA ALA A 183 14.85 -12.61 -3.19
C ALA A 183 13.70 -12.37 -4.20
N ILE A 184 13.01 -13.41 -4.65
CA ILE A 184 11.86 -13.32 -5.58
C ILE A 184 10.60 -12.85 -4.85
N VAL A 185 10.38 -13.31 -3.62
CA VAL A 185 9.16 -12.95 -2.87
C VAL A 185 9.17 -11.47 -2.47
N THR A 186 10.35 -10.90 -2.12
CA THR A 186 10.47 -9.50 -1.71
C THR A 186 9.85 -8.49 -2.69
N PRO A 187 10.20 -8.45 -3.99
CA PRO A 187 9.60 -7.49 -4.94
C PRO A 187 8.11 -7.75 -5.18
N ILE A 188 7.65 -9.00 -5.08
CA ILE A 188 6.22 -9.35 -5.21
C ILE A 188 5.44 -8.80 -4.02
N ALA A 189 5.91 -9.04 -2.80
CA ALA A 189 5.32 -8.50 -1.58
C ALA A 189 5.33 -6.96 -1.58
N LEU A 190 6.41 -6.33 -2.06
CA LEU A 190 6.48 -4.88 -2.23
C LEU A 190 5.47 -4.36 -3.25
N THR A 191 5.29 -5.04 -4.37
CA THR A 191 4.30 -4.68 -5.40
C THR A 191 2.88 -4.74 -4.83
N VAL A 192 2.58 -5.75 -4.01
CA VAL A 192 1.31 -5.85 -3.27
C VAL A 192 1.16 -4.66 -2.33
N LEU A 193 2.17 -4.39 -1.49
CA LEU A 193 2.13 -3.29 -0.52
C LEU A 193 1.80 -1.96 -1.21
N VAL A 194 2.60 -1.60 -2.21
CA VAL A 194 2.52 -0.31 -2.92
C VAL A 194 1.27 -0.22 -3.78
N GLY A 195 0.87 -1.31 -4.45
CA GLY A 195 -0.36 -1.35 -5.23
C GLY A 195 -1.57 -1.01 -4.35
N PHE A 196 -1.67 -1.63 -3.18
CA PHE A 196 -2.74 -1.36 -2.22
C PHE A 196 -2.71 0.05 -1.65
N ASP A 197 -1.53 0.53 -1.27
CA ASP A 197 -1.39 1.87 -0.68
C ASP A 197 -1.65 2.96 -1.73
N SER A 198 -1.29 2.72 -2.98
CA SER A 198 -1.63 3.59 -4.11
C SER A 198 -3.13 3.63 -4.39
N LEU A 199 -3.85 2.51 -4.25
CA LEU A 199 -5.30 2.46 -4.40
C LEU A 199 -6.00 3.24 -3.28
N TYR A 200 -5.55 3.03 -2.03
CA TYR A 200 -6.05 3.76 -0.86
C TYR A 200 -5.91 5.26 -1.07
N ALA A 201 -4.68 5.68 -1.35
CA ALA A 201 -4.36 7.09 -1.41
C ALA A 201 -4.99 7.76 -2.62
N GLY A 202 -5.15 7.06 -3.75
CA GLY A 202 -5.95 7.54 -4.88
C GLY A 202 -7.42 7.77 -4.51
N PHE A 203 -8.06 6.87 -3.76
CA PHE A 203 -9.44 7.06 -3.30
C PHE A 203 -9.57 8.21 -2.31
N VAL A 204 -8.69 8.25 -1.32
CA VAL A 204 -8.68 9.30 -0.29
C VAL A 204 -8.45 10.66 -0.92
N GLN A 205 -7.45 10.79 -1.78
CA GLN A 205 -7.14 12.04 -2.47
C GLN A 205 -8.33 12.48 -3.33
N HIS A 206 -8.94 11.59 -4.10
CA HIS A 206 -10.12 11.92 -4.91
C HIS A 206 -11.29 12.41 -4.05
N ALA A 207 -11.61 11.70 -2.96
CA ALA A 207 -12.66 12.13 -2.04
C ALA A 207 -12.35 13.49 -1.41
N SER A 208 -11.09 13.72 -1.05
CA SER A 208 -10.59 14.97 -0.49
C SER A 208 -10.75 16.15 -1.46
N SER A 209 -10.34 15.99 -2.73
CA SER A 209 -10.51 17.02 -3.76
C SER A 209 -11.99 17.30 -4.05
N MET A 210 -12.83 16.26 -4.05
CA MET A 210 -14.27 16.45 -4.23
C MET A 210 -14.89 17.23 -3.07
N PHE A 211 -14.48 17.00 -1.83
CA PHE A 211 -14.92 17.84 -0.71
C PHE A 211 -14.53 19.31 -0.91
N THR A 212 -13.31 19.60 -1.37
CA THR A 212 -12.89 20.97 -1.68
C THR A 212 -13.74 21.62 -2.78
N ILE A 213 -14.02 20.89 -3.87
CA ILE A 213 -14.87 21.39 -4.95
C ILE A 213 -16.28 21.71 -4.44
N ILE A 214 -16.87 20.79 -3.68
CA ILE A 214 -18.22 20.97 -3.17
C ILE A 214 -18.30 22.12 -2.16
N GLY A 215 -17.30 22.27 -1.28
CA GLY A 215 -17.21 23.41 -0.37
C GLY A 215 -17.23 24.75 -1.11
N ARG A 216 -16.39 24.90 -2.14
CA ARG A 216 -16.37 26.11 -2.99
C ARG A 216 -17.71 26.38 -3.67
N ARG A 217 -18.38 25.34 -4.17
CA ARG A 217 -19.73 25.48 -4.75
C ARG A 217 -20.74 25.99 -3.73
N LEU A 218 -20.67 25.50 -2.49
CA LEU A 218 -21.58 25.91 -1.42
C LEU A 218 -21.32 27.36 -0.97
N GLU A 219 -20.05 27.74 -0.79
CA GLU A 219 -19.64 29.12 -0.47
C GLU A 219 -20.16 30.11 -1.53
N ASN A 220 -19.89 29.83 -2.81
CA ASN A 220 -20.37 30.68 -3.93
C ASN A 220 -21.90 30.79 -3.99
N LEU A 221 -22.63 29.75 -3.57
CA LEU A 221 -24.09 29.76 -3.53
C LEU A 221 -24.61 30.56 -2.32
N ALA A 222 -23.88 30.58 -1.21
CA ALA A 222 -24.23 31.36 -0.02
C ALA A 222 -24.05 32.87 -0.25
N GLU A 223 -23.08 33.26 -1.09
CA GLU A 223 -22.82 34.67 -1.45
C GLU A 223 -23.77 35.21 -2.55
N GLY A 224 -24.52 34.33 -3.24
CA GLY A 224 -25.39 34.70 -4.36
C GLY A 224 -26.86 34.96 -4.00
N ASN A 225 -27.57 35.72 -4.84
CA ASN A 225 -29.02 35.93 -4.71
C ASN A 225 -29.82 34.61 -4.85
N ASN A 226 -30.90 34.43 -4.09
CA ASN A 226 -31.75 33.23 -4.13
C ASN A 226 -32.55 33.11 -5.43
N THR A 227 -31.93 32.57 -6.48
CA THR A 227 -32.56 32.24 -7.76
C THR A 227 -32.94 30.76 -7.84
N LYS A 228 -33.93 30.40 -8.67
CA LYS A 228 -34.32 28.99 -8.93
C LYS A 228 -33.13 28.13 -9.41
N LYS A 229 -32.20 28.73 -10.17
CA LYS A 229 -30.96 28.09 -10.60
C LYS A 229 -30.05 27.75 -9.41
N ASN A 230 -29.94 28.65 -8.43
CA ASN A 230 -29.13 28.45 -7.24
C ASN A 230 -29.71 27.35 -6.33
N LEU A 231 -31.04 27.20 -6.25
CA LEU A 231 -31.68 26.10 -5.54
C LEU A 231 -31.34 24.72 -6.15
N ILE A 232 -31.45 24.60 -7.48
CA ILE A 232 -31.09 23.35 -8.21
C ILE A 232 -29.60 23.04 -8.02
N ASN A 233 -28.74 24.06 -8.10
CA ASN A 233 -27.30 23.90 -7.87
C ASN A 233 -26.99 23.49 -6.43
N ARG A 234 -27.74 24.01 -5.45
CA ARG A 234 -27.62 23.62 -4.04
C ARG A 234 -28.01 22.16 -3.82
N ASP A 235 -29.13 21.71 -4.37
CA ASP A 235 -29.55 20.31 -4.29
C ASP A 235 -28.54 19.36 -4.95
N ASN A 236 -27.96 19.75 -6.09
CA ASN A 236 -26.89 19.01 -6.74
C ASN A 236 -25.61 18.95 -5.88
N SER A 237 -25.22 20.05 -5.25
CA SER A 237 -24.08 20.09 -4.33
C SER A 237 -24.32 19.22 -3.10
N LEU A 238 -25.51 19.26 -2.50
CA LEU A 238 -25.89 18.39 -1.38
C LEU A 238 -25.86 16.90 -1.75
N ASN A 239 -26.39 16.53 -2.92
CA ASN A 239 -26.29 15.16 -3.43
C ASN A 239 -24.83 14.73 -3.65
N SER A 240 -23.97 15.67 -4.07
CA SER A 240 -22.53 15.44 -4.21
C SER A 240 -21.87 15.23 -2.84
N VAL A 241 -22.24 15.99 -1.80
CA VAL A 241 -21.79 15.75 -0.41
C VAL A 241 -22.17 14.34 0.04
N ILE A 242 -23.43 13.94 -0.14
CA ILE A 242 -23.91 12.60 0.24
C ILE A 242 -23.08 11.51 -0.46
N THR A 243 -22.75 11.73 -1.74
CA THR A 243 -21.91 10.80 -2.51
C THR A 243 -20.49 10.72 -1.94
N CYS A 244 -19.86 11.86 -1.64
CA CYS A 244 -18.52 11.91 -1.03
C CYS A 244 -18.48 11.26 0.37
N VAL A 245 -19.49 11.51 1.21
CA VAL A 245 -19.60 10.86 2.53
C VAL A 245 -19.76 9.36 2.40
N LYS A 246 -20.58 8.88 1.43
CA LYS A 246 -20.69 7.45 1.12
C LYS A 246 -19.35 6.86 0.67
N MET A 247 -18.64 7.54 -0.24
CA MET A 247 -17.30 7.12 -0.67
C MET A 247 -16.33 7.05 0.51
N HIS A 248 -16.27 8.09 1.34
CA HIS A 248 -15.43 8.12 2.54
C HIS A 248 -15.72 6.94 3.48
N ARG A 249 -16.99 6.68 3.78
CA ARG A 249 -17.42 5.53 4.60
C ARG A 249 -17.00 4.19 3.98
N ASP A 250 -17.15 4.05 2.67
CA ASP A 250 -16.78 2.82 1.97
C ASP A 250 -15.27 2.60 1.93
N ILE A 251 -14.48 3.66 1.79
CA ILE A 251 -13.02 3.62 1.94
C ILE A 251 -12.66 3.18 3.36
N LEU A 252 -13.23 3.80 4.41
CA LEU A 252 -12.95 3.38 5.79
C LEU A 252 -13.30 1.91 6.04
N HIS A 253 -14.41 1.42 5.49
CA HIS A 253 -14.79 0.02 5.58
C HIS A 253 -13.79 -0.91 4.90
N LEU A 254 -13.28 -0.54 3.72
CA LEU A 254 -12.24 -1.32 3.02
C LEU A 254 -10.94 -1.40 3.81
N TRP A 255 -10.55 -0.33 4.51
CA TRP A 255 -9.26 -0.26 5.20
C TRP A 255 -9.29 -0.66 6.68
N LYS A 256 -10.47 -0.72 7.32
CA LYS A 256 -10.61 -1.01 8.77
C LYS A 256 -9.79 -2.20 9.26
N ASN A 257 -9.86 -3.34 8.57
CA ASN A 257 -9.12 -4.55 8.96
C ASN A 257 -7.62 -4.43 8.73
N ILE A 258 -7.22 -3.75 7.64
CA ILE A 258 -5.82 -3.50 7.30
C ILE A 258 -5.19 -2.59 8.35
N THR A 259 -5.89 -1.52 8.74
CA THR A 259 -5.43 -0.56 9.75
C THR A 259 -5.10 -1.23 11.08
N ARG A 260 -5.93 -2.18 11.55
CA ARG A 260 -5.66 -2.93 12.79
C ARG A 260 -4.35 -3.72 12.74
N ILE A 261 -4.08 -4.37 11.62
CA ILE A 261 -2.86 -5.18 11.45
C ILE A 261 -1.64 -4.29 11.29
N ILE A 262 -1.79 -3.15 10.62
CA ILE A 262 -0.74 -2.13 10.52
C ILE A 262 -0.38 -1.61 11.92
N PHE A 263 -1.35 -1.36 12.80
CA PHE A 263 -1.06 -0.99 14.19
C PHE A 263 -0.30 -2.09 14.94
N LEU A 264 -0.72 -3.35 14.81
CA LEU A 264 -0.04 -4.49 15.42
C LEU A 264 1.40 -4.65 14.88
N TYR A 265 1.58 -4.42 13.58
CA TYR A 265 2.87 -4.41 12.92
C TYR A 265 3.83 -3.38 13.51
N TYR A 266 3.38 -2.14 13.71
CA TYR A 266 4.21 -1.11 14.34
C TYR A 266 4.49 -1.39 15.82
N SER A 267 3.51 -1.87 16.58
CA SER A 267 3.73 -2.15 18.01
C SER A 267 4.78 -3.24 18.24
N VAL A 268 4.77 -4.28 17.40
CA VAL A 268 5.76 -5.36 17.47
C VAL A 268 7.14 -4.86 17.09
N SER A 269 7.23 -4.01 16.07
CA SER A 269 8.52 -3.56 15.53
C SER A 269 9.21 -2.51 16.41
N LEU A 270 8.43 -1.70 17.13
CA LEU A 270 8.97 -0.79 18.16
C LEU A 270 9.57 -1.54 19.36
N PHE A 271 9.12 -2.78 19.62
CA PHE A 271 9.66 -3.61 20.69
C PHE A 271 11.03 -4.20 20.36
N GLU A 272 11.40 -4.26 19.06
CA GLU A 272 12.65 -4.84 18.57
C GLU A 272 13.62 -3.78 18.02
N ILE A 273 13.76 -2.63 18.70
CA ILE A 273 14.86 -1.71 18.43
C ILE A 273 16.14 -2.32 19.03
N GLY A 274 16.68 -3.34 18.36
CA GLY A 274 17.98 -3.93 18.63
C GLY A 274 19.08 -3.33 17.75
N GLU A 275 20.35 -3.47 18.17
CA GLU A 275 21.56 -2.88 17.58
C GLU A 275 21.94 -3.36 16.16
N ARG A 276 21.09 -4.12 15.46
CA ARG A 276 21.41 -4.67 14.13
C ARG A 276 21.05 -3.65 13.04
N ILE A 277 22.02 -3.32 12.18
CA ILE A 277 21.86 -2.44 11.01
C ILE A 277 20.66 -2.84 10.11
N ARG A 278 20.32 -4.14 10.04
CA ARG A 278 19.13 -4.64 9.31
C ARG A 278 17.82 -4.14 9.90
N CYS A 279 17.72 -4.05 11.23
CA CYS A 279 16.54 -3.56 11.93
C CYS A 279 16.35 -2.06 11.68
N LEU A 280 17.44 -1.29 11.53
CA LEU A 280 17.36 0.14 11.19
C LEU A 280 16.74 0.38 9.81
N TRP A 281 17.23 -0.29 8.76
CA TRP A 281 16.67 -0.13 7.40
C TRP A 281 15.21 -0.56 7.33
N TYR A 282 14.87 -1.63 8.02
CA TYR A 282 13.50 -2.11 8.13
C TYR A 282 12.60 -1.11 8.85
N ALA A 283 13.04 -0.59 10.01
CA ALA A 283 12.34 0.43 10.77
C ALA A 283 12.15 1.72 9.97
N MET A 284 13.15 2.15 9.19
CA MET A 284 13.01 3.29 8.28
C MET A 284 11.90 3.07 7.25
N GLY A 285 11.86 1.88 6.62
CA GLY A 285 10.79 1.52 5.69
C GLY A 285 9.40 1.55 6.34
N GLN A 286 9.32 1.08 7.58
CA GLN A 286 8.10 1.10 8.38
C GLN A 286 7.62 2.51 8.73
N VAL A 287 8.51 3.34 9.27
CA VAL A 287 8.21 4.74 9.60
C VAL A 287 7.77 5.51 8.36
N THR A 288 8.46 5.30 7.23
CA THR A 288 8.07 5.89 5.93
C THR A 288 6.66 5.46 5.53
N HIS A 289 6.32 4.18 5.70
CA HIS A 289 4.99 3.65 5.41
C HIS A 289 3.91 4.24 6.33
N LEU A 290 4.19 4.36 7.63
CA LEU A 290 3.24 4.92 8.61
C LEU A 290 2.98 6.39 8.31
N PHE A 291 4.05 7.15 8.10
CA PHE A 291 3.97 8.56 7.78
C PHE A 291 3.12 8.79 6.54
N PHE A 292 3.34 8.00 5.48
CA PHE A 292 2.57 8.10 4.25
C PHE A 292 1.06 7.88 4.48
N LEU A 293 0.69 6.81 5.19
CA LEU A 293 -0.72 6.48 5.45
C LEU A 293 -1.40 7.54 6.33
N SER A 294 -0.70 8.01 7.36
CA SER A 294 -1.18 9.06 8.27
C SER A 294 -1.35 10.39 7.55
N TYR A 295 -0.39 10.79 6.71
CA TYR A 295 -0.46 12.02 5.92
C TYR A 295 -1.68 12.03 4.99
N VAL A 296 -1.89 10.93 4.25
CA VAL A 296 -3.03 10.78 3.34
C VAL A 296 -4.36 10.82 4.12
N GLY A 297 -4.43 10.11 5.25
CA GLY A 297 -5.62 10.09 6.10
C GLY A 297 -5.96 11.46 6.69
N GLN A 298 -4.96 12.18 7.21
CA GLN A 298 -5.15 13.49 7.82
C GLN A 298 -5.70 14.50 6.82
N LYS A 299 -5.16 14.53 5.59
CA LYS A 299 -5.65 15.41 4.53
C LYS A 299 -7.13 15.21 4.20
N LEU A 300 -7.65 13.99 4.33
CA LEU A 300 -9.08 13.72 4.14
C LEU A 300 -9.93 14.32 5.25
N ILE A 301 -9.48 14.17 6.49
CA ILE A 301 -10.17 14.69 7.68
C ILE A 301 -10.27 16.22 7.56
N ASP A 302 -9.14 16.88 7.29
CA ASP A 302 -9.07 18.34 7.19
C ASP A 302 -10.01 18.88 6.11
N ASN A 303 -10.03 18.27 4.93
CA ASN A 303 -10.91 18.70 3.84
C ASN A 303 -12.38 18.37 4.07
N SER A 304 -12.69 17.28 4.79
CA SER A 304 -14.08 16.97 5.16
C SER A 304 -14.64 17.95 6.19
N GLN A 305 -13.82 18.43 7.13
CA GLN A 305 -14.24 19.39 8.15
C GLN A 305 -14.54 20.77 7.58
N ARG A 306 -13.80 21.19 6.54
CA ARG A 306 -14.03 22.48 5.85
C ARG A 306 -15.44 22.58 5.26
N VAL A 307 -15.98 21.48 4.73
CA VAL A 307 -17.35 21.43 4.17
C VAL A 307 -18.44 21.58 5.25
N ASN A 308 -18.16 21.23 6.50
CA ASN A 308 -19.10 21.46 7.60
C ASN A 308 -19.09 22.92 8.11
N ALA A 309 -18.04 23.68 7.79
CA ALA A 309 -17.87 25.06 8.24
C ALA A 309 -18.40 26.11 7.23
N SER A 310 -18.62 25.69 5.97
CA SER A 310 -19.19 26.46 4.86
C SER A 310 -20.70 26.29 4.76
#